data_AF-A0A7C7IYI5-F1
#
_entry.id   AF-A0A7C7IYI5-F1
#
_cell.length_a   1.000
_cell.length_b   1.000
_cell.length_c   1.000
_cell.angle_alpha   90.00
_cell.angle_beta   90.00
_cell.angle_gamma   90.00
#
_symmetry.space_group_name_H-M   'P 1'
#
loop_
_entity.id
_entity.type
_entity.pdbx_description
1 polymer ?
#
loop_
_entity_poly.entity_id
_entity_poly.type
_entity_poly.pdbx_seq_one_letter_code
_entity_poly.pdbx_strand_id
1 'polypeptide(L)'
;MAIHLGVMTFLLGGGLTSFFGIESQLSIEEGETKNYSEDIRKIELAIIDRANPDYDQVISIPQSILKKQNVISHPQIPFELIIKSYLPNAKLTTNSSNKTQVNLPHVTKGIGTEIYVNPNSVFTQDNLVNLVTVFVEIVSQGTSLGTWLLSRAIEKPQTLVFHDNEFDLILRPVRYYTPYSLTLKDFNHDIYPGTDIPKNFSSLVHLNDQEKQEMRDVLIYMNHPLRYRGKTYYQASFGKNDTLSILQVVQNPAWLFPYLACFLVAAGLIFQFLSYLIRFSKKNSR
;
A
#
# COMPACT_ATOMS: atom_id res chain seq x y z
N MET A 1 7.70 -29.22 -27.73
CA MET A 1 7.72 -29.34 -26.25
C MET A 1 8.30 -28.11 -25.57
N ALA A 2 9.51 -27.65 -25.92
CA ALA A 2 10.15 -26.47 -25.31
C ALA A 2 9.32 -25.16 -25.43
N ILE A 3 8.67 -24.92 -26.57
CA ILE A 3 7.79 -23.75 -26.76
C ILE A 3 6.61 -23.77 -25.79
N HIS A 4 5.92 -24.91 -25.65
CA HIS A 4 4.82 -25.05 -24.71
C HIS A 4 5.26 -24.89 -23.26
N LEU A 5 6.45 -25.40 -22.91
CA LEU A 5 7.05 -25.19 -21.59
C LEU A 5 7.34 -23.71 -21.32
N GLY A 6 7.81 -22.97 -22.33
CA GLY A 6 7.99 -21.52 -22.25
C GLY A 6 6.69 -20.78 -21.95
N VAL A 7 5.61 -21.09 -22.69
CA VAL A 7 4.28 -20.49 -22.44
C VAL A 7 3.75 -20.83 -21.05
N MET A 8 3.88 -22.09 -20.61
CA MET A 8 3.48 -22.51 -19.27
C MET A 8 4.28 -21.78 -18.19
N THR A 9 5.59 -21.59 -18.39
CA THR A 9 6.45 -20.81 -17.48
C THR A 9 5.99 -19.37 -17.38
N PHE A 10 5.60 -18.74 -18.50
CA PHE A 10 5.06 -17.38 -18.51
C PHE A 10 3.78 -17.26 -17.67
N LEU A 11 2.82 -18.17 -17.88
CA LEU A 11 1.55 -18.19 -17.14
C LEU A 11 1.76 -18.44 -15.64
N LEU A 12 2.65 -19.38 -15.29
CA LEU A 12 3.02 -19.63 -13.89
C LEU A 12 3.65 -18.39 -13.26
N GLY A 13 4.55 -17.70 -13.96
CA GLY A 13 5.15 -16.44 -13.51
C GLY A 13 4.13 -15.34 -13.25
N GLY A 14 3.14 -15.20 -14.14
CA GLY A 14 2.02 -14.28 -13.96
C GLY A 14 1.16 -14.63 -12.73
N GLY A 15 0.84 -15.91 -12.54
CA GLY A 15 0.13 -16.38 -11.35
C GLY A 15 0.89 -16.11 -10.05
N LEU A 16 2.18 -16.44 -10.00
CA LEU A 16 3.03 -16.16 -8.84
C LEU A 16 3.13 -14.66 -8.55
N THR A 17 3.27 -13.82 -9.58
CA THR A 17 3.25 -12.35 -9.42
C THR A 17 1.92 -11.88 -8.84
N SER A 18 0.79 -12.43 -9.27
CA SER A 18 -0.53 -12.07 -8.75
C SER A 18 -0.73 -12.42 -7.28
N PHE A 19 -0.23 -13.58 -6.83
CA PHE A 19 -0.38 -14.02 -5.43
C PHE A 19 0.67 -13.45 -4.47
N PHE A 20 1.90 -13.23 -4.93
CA PHE A 20 3.03 -12.87 -4.08
C PHE A 20 3.61 -11.48 -4.38
N GLY A 21 3.17 -10.83 -5.44
CA GLY A 21 3.53 -9.46 -5.75
C GLY A 21 2.94 -8.50 -4.72
N ILE A 22 3.73 -7.50 -4.34
CA ILE A 22 3.28 -6.41 -3.49
C ILE A 22 3.36 -5.13 -4.30
N GLU A 23 2.24 -4.41 -4.33
CA GLU A 23 2.10 -3.09 -4.93
C GLU A 23 1.68 -2.10 -3.85
N SER A 24 2.35 -0.96 -3.81
CA SER A 24 2.11 0.11 -2.84
C SER A 24 2.56 1.44 -3.42
N GLN A 25 2.24 2.54 -2.74
CA GLN A 25 2.61 3.90 -3.14
C GLN A 25 3.43 4.57 -2.05
N LEU A 26 4.46 5.30 -2.44
CA LEU A 26 5.22 6.19 -1.59
C LEU A 26 4.92 7.62 -2.04
N SER A 27 4.11 8.32 -1.27
CA SER A 27 3.80 9.74 -1.47
C SER A 27 4.73 10.55 -0.57
N ILE A 28 5.60 11.37 -1.15
CA ILE A 28 6.61 12.16 -0.43
C ILE A 28 6.63 13.60 -0.92
N GLU A 29 6.61 14.55 0.01
CA GLU A 29 6.75 15.98 -0.27
C GLU A 29 8.22 16.41 -0.29
N GLU A 30 8.53 17.50 -0.98
CA GLU A 30 9.89 18.05 -1.00
C GLU A 30 10.38 18.37 0.42
N GLY A 31 11.59 17.90 0.72
CA GLY A 31 12.18 17.93 2.06
C GLY A 31 11.69 16.83 3.01
N GLU A 32 10.60 16.14 2.67
CA GLU A 32 10.06 15.05 3.50
C GLU A 32 10.91 13.79 3.35
N THR A 33 11.13 13.10 4.48
CA THR A 33 11.80 11.81 4.54
C THR A 33 10.82 10.73 4.96
N LYS A 34 10.73 9.64 4.20
CA LYS A 34 9.90 8.47 4.53
C LYS A 34 10.66 7.16 4.38
N ASN A 35 10.29 6.19 5.21
CA ASN A 35 10.83 4.83 5.21
C ASN A 35 9.71 3.79 5.08
N TYR A 36 8.56 4.14 4.49
CA TYR A 36 7.47 3.20 4.27
C TYR A 36 6.68 3.55 3.01
N SER A 37 6.09 2.55 2.37
CA SER A 37 5.07 2.73 1.33
C SER A 37 3.71 2.22 1.80
N GLU A 38 2.63 2.65 1.16
CA GLU A 38 1.24 2.36 1.55
C GLU A 38 0.50 1.54 0.48
N ASP A 39 -0.14 0.46 0.89
CA ASP A 39 -1.09 -0.29 0.06
C ASP A 39 -2.46 0.37 0.15
N ILE A 40 -2.76 1.27 -0.78
CA ILE A 40 -4.00 2.07 -0.77
C ILE A 40 -5.27 1.21 -0.85
N ARG A 41 -5.19 -0.08 -1.19
CA ARG A 41 -6.32 -0.99 -1.32
C ARG A 41 -6.60 -1.76 -0.03
N LYS A 42 -5.60 -1.90 0.84
CA LYS A 42 -5.74 -2.60 2.12
C LYS A 42 -5.82 -1.61 3.27
N ILE A 43 -6.56 -1.99 4.30
CA ILE A 43 -6.71 -1.18 5.51
C ILE A 43 -6.17 -1.93 6.73
N GLU A 44 -5.60 -1.18 7.65
CA GLU A 44 -5.23 -1.61 8.99
C GLU A 44 -5.75 -0.62 10.03
N LEU A 45 -6.06 -1.13 11.22
CA LEU A 45 -6.12 -0.30 12.41
C LEU A 45 -4.71 -0.27 13.00
N ALA A 46 -4.08 0.91 13.00
CA ALA A 46 -2.82 1.13 13.66
C ALA A 46 -3.08 1.72 15.06
N ILE A 47 -2.44 1.10 16.06
CA ILE A 47 -2.37 1.61 17.43
C ILE A 47 -0.92 2.01 17.64
N ILE A 48 -0.71 3.30 17.89
CA ILE A 48 0.61 3.91 17.96
C ILE A 48 0.84 4.35 19.39
N ASP A 49 1.82 3.73 20.05
CA ASP A 49 2.34 4.15 21.35
C ASP A 49 3.53 5.10 21.12
N ARG A 50 3.40 6.32 21.64
CA ARG A 50 4.40 7.39 21.52
C ARG A 50 5.18 7.62 22.82
N ALA A 51 5.16 6.66 23.75
CA ALA A 51 5.84 6.81 25.03
C ALA A 51 7.38 6.93 24.89
N ASN A 52 7.96 6.39 23.82
CA ASN A 52 9.39 6.49 23.56
C ASN A 52 9.72 7.75 22.71
N PRO A 53 10.68 8.60 23.12
CA PRO A 53 11.00 9.83 22.38
C PRO A 53 11.75 9.60 21.06
N ASP A 54 12.41 8.44 20.89
CA ASP A 54 13.24 8.13 19.72
C ASP A 54 12.46 7.40 18.62
N TYR A 55 11.40 6.67 18.98
CA TYR A 55 10.60 5.90 18.03
C TYR A 55 9.15 5.70 18.48
N ASP A 56 8.26 5.64 17.50
CA ASP A 56 6.88 5.20 17.72
C ASP A 56 6.80 3.67 17.69
N GLN A 57 6.14 3.06 18.68
CA GLN A 57 5.79 1.64 18.64
C GLN A 57 4.42 1.47 18.00
N VAL A 58 4.34 0.71 16.91
CA VAL A 58 3.12 0.55 16.12
C VAL A 58 2.64 -0.89 16.14
N ILE A 59 1.41 -1.12 16.61
CA ILE A 59 0.69 -2.37 16.44
C ILE A 59 -0.28 -2.21 15.27
N SER A 60 -0.09 -2.99 14.21
CA SER A 60 -1.02 -3.05 13.07
C SER A 60 -1.98 -4.23 13.21
N ILE A 61 -3.27 -3.94 13.20
CA ILE A 61 -4.36 -4.91 13.21
C ILE A 61 -4.96 -4.97 11.80
N PRO A 62 -4.78 -6.09 11.07
CA PRO A 62 -5.31 -6.24 9.71
C PRO A 62 -6.83 -6.17 9.64
N GLN A 63 -7.36 -5.63 8.54
CA GLN A 63 -8.80 -5.57 8.26
C GLN A 63 -9.51 -6.93 8.35
N SER A 64 -8.84 -8.04 8.06
CA SER A 64 -9.41 -9.39 8.18
C SER A 64 -9.75 -9.77 9.63
N ILE A 65 -9.04 -9.22 10.61
CA ILE A 65 -9.33 -9.39 12.04
C ILE A 65 -10.48 -8.48 12.43
N LEU A 66 -10.47 -7.22 12.00
CA LEU A 66 -11.54 -6.25 12.27
C LEU A 66 -12.90 -6.73 11.77
N LYS A 67 -12.93 -7.38 10.59
CA LYS A 67 -14.14 -7.98 10.01
C LYS A 67 -14.81 -9.04 10.88
N LYS A 68 -14.06 -9.70 11.76
CA LYS A 68 -14.60 -10.75 12.64
C LYS A 68 -15.44 -10.19 13.78
N GLN A 69 -15.35 -8.88 14.06
CA GLN A 69 -16.10 -8.20 15.12
C GLN A 69 -15.92 -8.84 16.51
N ASN A 70 -14.70 -9.30 16.80
CA ASN A 70 -14.35 -9.96 18.05
C ASN A 70 -13.56 -9.01 18.98
N VAL A 71 -13.29 -9.49 20.19
CA VAL A 71 -12.31 -8.89 21.10
C VAL A 71 -10.90 -9.11 20.56
N ILE A 72 -10.10 -8.05 20.59
CA ILE A 72 -8.70 -8.04 20.17
C ILE A 72 -7.87 -7.65 21.38
N SER A 73 -6.95 -8.53 21.76
CA SER A 73 -5.95 -8.30 22.79
C SER A 73 -4.56 -8.50 22.18
N HIS A 74 -3.58 -7.74 22.69
CA HIS A 74 -2.19 -7.84 22.23
C HIS A 74 -1.25 -7.66 23.43
N PRO A 75 -0.17 -8.46 23.57
CA PRO A 75 0.71 -8.39 24.75
C PRO A 75 1.36 -7.01 24.99
N GLN A 76 1.49 -6.20 23.94
CA GLN A 76 2.09 -4.86 24.00
C GLN A 76 1.07 -3.73 24.20
N ILE A 77 -0.22 -4.05 24.38
CA ILE A 77 -1.28 -3.07 24.58
C ILE A 77 -1.97 -3.37 25.92
N PRO A 78 -2.09 -2.40 26.83
CA PRO A 78 -2.62 -2.64 28.18
C PRO A 78 -4.15 -2.66 28.27
N PHE A 79 -4.85 -2.70 27.14
CA PHE A 79 -6.31 -2.70 27.03
C PHE A 79 -6.76 -3.62 25.89
N GLU A 80 -8.03 -4.01 25.94
CA GLU A 80 -8.69 -4.81 24.92
C GLU A 80 -9.52 -3.92 23.99
N LEU A 81 -9.56 -4.26 22.71
CA LEU A 81 -10.42 -3.62 21.73
C LEU A 81 -11.57 -4.54 21.37
N ILE A 82 -12.79 -4.14 21.70
CA ILE A 82 -14.02 -4.84 21.30
C ILE A 82 -14.54 -4.18 20.02
N ILE A 83 -14.48 -4.91 18.91
CA ILE A 83 -15.00 -4.41 17.64
C ILE A 83 -16.52 -4.55 17.62
N LYS A 84 -17.24 -3.45 17.89
CA LYS A 84 -18.71 -3.43 18.02
C LYS A 84 -19.42 -3.49 16.68
N SER A 85 -18.82 -2.92 15.65
CA SER A 85 -19.34 -2.96 14.28
C SER A 85 -18.23 -2.67 13.28
N TYR A 86 -18.32 -3.35 12.13
CA TYR A 86 -17.45 -3.15 10.99
C TYR A 86 -18.32 -2.90 9.76
N LEU A 87 -18.10 -1.76 9.09
CA LEU A 87 -18.76 -1.37 7.85
C LEU A 87 -17.73 -1.36 6.72
N PRO A 88 -17.91 -2.16 5.66
CA PRO A 88 -16.95 -2.24 4.56
C PRO A 88 -16.91 -0.95 3.73
N ASN A 89 -17.99 -0.18 3.72
CA ASN A 89 -18.07 1.15 3.12
C ASN A 89 -19.14 1.97 3.83
N ALA A 90 -18.82 3.20 4.25
CA ALA A 90 -19.80 4.12 4.83
C ALA A 90 -19.45 5.57 4.53
N LYS A 91 -20.47 6.39 4.28
CA LYS A 91 -20.33 7.83 4.17
C LYS A 91 -20.46 8.47 5.56
N LEU A 92 -19.57 9.40 5.87
CA LEU A 92 -19.62 10.21 7.08
C LEU A 92 -20.28 11.56 6.78
N THR A 93 -21.08 12.08 7.72
CA THR A 93 -21.69 13.40 7.63
C THR A 93 -21.86 14.00 9.02
N THR A 94 -21.67 15.31 9.16
CA THR A 94 -22.00 16.06 10.39
C THR A 94 -23.42 16.62 10.34
N ASN A 95 -24.07 16.60 9.17
CA ASN A 95 -25.45 17.07 9.02
C ASN A 95 -26.44 16.02 9.54
N SER A 96 -27.10 16.35 10.66
CA SER A 96 -28.10 15.49 11.31
C SER A 96 -29.34 15.20 10.45
N SER A 97 -29.66 16.02 9.45
CA SER A 97 -30.81 15.79 8.56
C SER A 97 -30.61 14.59 7.64
N ASN A 98 -29.36 14.16 7.45
CA ASN A 98 -28.98 13.00 6.64
C ASN A 98 -28.71 11.75 7.49
N LYS A 99 -29.17 11.71 8.74
CA LYS A 99 -28.98 10.56 9.63
C LYS A 99 -29.80 9.36 9.13
N THR A 100 -29.13 8.29 8.70
CA THR A 100 -29.85 7.02 8.44
C THR A 100 -30.43 6.42 9.73
N GLN A 101 -31.60 5.79 9.63
CA GLN A 101 -32.26 5.05 10.72
C GLN A 101 -31.62 3.67 10.98
N VAL A 102 -30.31 3.53 10.80
CA VAL A 102 -29.62 2.28 11.13
C VAL A 102 -29.20 2.33 12.59
N ASN A 103 -29.52 1.28 13.36
CA ASN A 103 -29.07 1.15 14.74
C ASN A 103 -27.57 0.84 14.75
N LEU A 104 -26.75 1.87 14.93
CA LEU A 104 -25.29 1.77 15.01
C LEU A 104 -24.82 1.93 16.46
N PRO A 105 -23.66 1.36 16.83
CA PRO A 105 -23.11 1.54 18.17
C PRO A 105 -22.94 3.01 18.52
N HIS A 106 -23.27 3.36 19.76
CA HIS A 106 -23.12 4.72 20.25
C HIS A 106 -21.64 5.07 20.46
N VAL A 107 -21.19 6.18 19.87
CA VAL A 107 -19.82 6.70 20.00
C VAL A 107 -19.80 7.67 21.18
N THR A 108 -18.87 7.47 22.12
CA THR A 108 -18.80 8.26 23.37
C THR A 108 -17.54 9.10 23.47
N LYS A 109 -16.55 8.89 22.59
CA LYS A 109 -15.24 9.53 22.64
C LYS A 109 -14.75 9.90 21.24
N GLY A 110 -13.79 10.84 21.21
CA GLY A 110 -13.14 11.30 20.00
C GLY A 110 -14.05 12.14 19.10
N ILE A 111 -13.57 12.44 17.89
CA ILE A 111 -14.30 13.29 16.93
C ILE A 111 -15.57 12.63 16.40
N GLY A 112 -15.71 11.32 16.58
CA GLY A 112 -16.84 10.53 16.12
C GLY A 112 -18.16 10.82 16.84
N THR A 113 -18.15 11.54 17.97
CA THR A 113 -19.36 11.88 18.74
C THR A 113 -20.33 12.78 17.96
N GLU A 114 -19.81 13.56 17.00
CA GLU A 114 -20.57 14.49 16.18
C GLU A 114 -20.72 14.01 14.73
N ILE A 115 -20.32 12.77 14.45
CA ILE A 115 -20.33 12.19 13.09
C ILE A 115 -21.46 11.17 12.98
N TYR A 116 -22.32 11.38 12.00
CA TYR A 116 -23.29 10.39 11.56
C TYR A 116 -22.70 9.51 10.46
N VAL A 117 -22.99 8.21 10.56
CA VAL A 117 -22.44 7.17 9.67
C VAL A 117 -23.58 6.57 8.87
N ASN A 118 -23.46 6.63 7.55
CA ASN A 118 -24.43 6.09 6.61
C ASN A 118 -23.78 4.95 5.81
N PRO A 119 -24.10 3.67 6.09
CA PRO A 119 -23.56 2.54 5.35
C PRO A 119 -23.90 2.61 3.86
N ASN A 120 -22.94 2.25 3.00
CA ASN A 120 -23.09 2.22 1.55
C ASN A 120 -22.74 0.82 0.99
N SER A 121 -23.18 0.55 -0.24
CA SER A 121 -22.70 -0.62 -0.98
C SER A 121 -21.19 -0.51 -1.24
N VAL A 122 -20.53 -1.66 -1.28
CA VAL A 122 -19.10 -1.74 -1.56
C VAL A 122 -18.86 -1.45 -3.03
N PHE A 123 -17.93 -0.54 -3.32
CA PHE A 123 -17.46 -0.33 -4.68
C PHE A 123 -16.59 -1.50 -5.12
N THR A 124 -16.83 -1.98 -6.34
CA THR A 124 -16.03 -3.01 -7.02
C THR A 124 -15.11 -2.43 -8.09
N GLN A 125 -15.27 -1.14 -8.43
CA GLN A 125 -14.50 -0.44 -9.43
C GLN A 125 -13.15 0.00 -8.85
N ASP A 126 -12.06 -0.20 -9.59
CA ASP A 126 -10.70 0.07 -9.11
C ASP A 126 -10.40 1.55 -8.83
N ASN A 127 -11.13 2.47 -9.44
CA ASN A 127 -10.96 3.92 -9.28
C ASN A 127 -11.74 4.49 -8.08
N LEU A 128 -12.56 3.67 -7.39
CA LEU A 128 -13.35 4.09 -6.24
C LEU A 128 -12.81 3.46 -4.96
N VAL A 129 -12.79 4.27 -3.89
CA VAL A 129 -12.25 3.86 -2.60
C VAL A 129 -13.40 3.64 -1.62
N ASN A 130 -13.41 2.46 -1.00
CA ASN A 130 -14.34 2.16 0.08
C ASN A 130 -13.87 2.82 1.39
N LEU A 131 -14.78 3.56 2.03
CA LEU A 131 -14.54 4.23 3.30
C LEU A 131 -14.88 3.28 4.44
N VAL A 132 -13.97 2.33 4.67
CA VAL A 132 -14.08 1.38 5.79
C VAL A 132 -14.25 2.15 7.09
N THR A 133 -15.22 1.73 7.89
CA THR A 133 -15.58 2.39 9.15
C THR A 133 -15.80 1.34 10.23
N VAL A 134 -15.23 1.56 11.41
CA VAL A 134 -15.19 0.61 12.51
C VAL A 134 -15.56 1.33 13.81
N PHE A 135 -16.42 0.70 14.59
CA PHE A 135 -16.79 1.14 15.93
C PHE A 135 -16.02 0.27 16.93
N VAL A 136 -15.17 0.90 17.72
CA VAL A 136 -14.27 0.20 18.64
C VAL A 136 -14.55 0.65 20.06
N GLU A 137 -15.00 -0.27 20.89
CA GLU A 137 -15.06 -0.07 22.33
C GLU A 137 -13.73 -0.49 22.94
N ILE A 138 -13.14 0.36 23.77
CA ILE A 138 -11.87 0.07 24.44
C ILE A 138 -12.18 -0.26 25.90
N VAL A 139 -11.69 -1.41 26.37
CA VAL A 139 -11.96 -1.93 27.72
C VAL A 139 -10.65 -2.21 28.44
N SER A 140 -10.57 -1.81 29.71
CA SER A 140 -9.46 -2.16 30.60
C SER A 140 -10.01 -2.77 31.88
N GLN A 141 -9.53 -3.95 32.26
CA GLN A 141 -9.91 -4.66 33.49
C GLN A 141 -11.44 -4.78 33.67
N GLY A 142 -12.16 -5.04 32.57
CA GLY A 142 -13.63 -5.16 32.54
C GLY A 142 -14.39 -3.83 32.58
N THR A 143 -13.70 -2.67 32.64
CA THR A 143 -14.31 -1.34 32.60
C THR A 143 -14.17 -0.72 31.22
N SER A 144 -15.29 -0.24 30.65
CA SER A 144 -15.30 0.46 29.37
C SER A 144 -14.70 1.86 29.50
N LEU A 145 -13.70 2.17 28.68
CA LEU A 145 -13.09 3.50 28.57
C LEU A 145 -13.84 4.39 27.56
N GLY A 146 -14.68 3.78 26.73
CA GLY A 146 -15.51 4.45 25.74
C GLY A 146 -15.54 3.72 24.40
N THR A 147 -16.29 4.30 23.46
CA THR A 147 -16.41 3.82 22.09
C THR A 147 -15.96 4.90 21.14
N TRP A 148 -15.02 4.56 20.26
CA TRP A 148 -14.49 5.44 19.21
C TRP A 148 -15.04 5.02 17.84
N LEU A 149 -15.21 6.01 16.98
CA LEU A 149 -15.43 5.83 15.55
C LEU A 149 -14.10 5.98 14.82
N LEU A 150 -13.67 4.93 14.13
CA LEU A 150 -12.47 4.95 13.29
C LEU A 150 -12.90 4.73 11.85
N SER A 151 -12.47 5.60 10.95
CA SER A 151 -12.84 5.52 9.53
C SER A 151 -11.69 5.94 8.66
N ARG A 152 -11.59 5.35 7.46
CA ARG A 152 -10.65 5.80 6.43
C ARG A 152 -10.89 7.26 6.03
N ALA A 153 -12.11 7.76 6.20
CA ALA A 153 -12.44 9.16 5.95
C ALA A 153 -11.94 10.13 7.03
N ILE A 154 -11.44 9.62 8.16
CA ILE A 154 -10.88 10.40 9.26
C ILE A 154 -9.36 10.29 9.18
N GLU A 155 -8.72 11.33 8.66
CA GLU A 155 -7.26 11.34 8.46
C GLU A 155 -6.47 11.56 9.76
N LYS A 156 -7.08 12.19 10.76
CA LYS A 156 -6.42 12.47 12.04
C LYS A 156 -6.55 11.29 13.01
N PRO A 157 -5.46 10.91 13.69
CA PRO A 157 -5.53 9.88 14.73
C PRO A 157 -6.49 10.29 15.86
N GLN A 158 -7.11 9.30 16.47
CA GLN A 158 -7.90 9.46 17.69
C GLN A 158 -7.02 9.09 18.89
N THR A 159 -6.67 10.08 19.70
CA THR A 159 -5.82 9.88 20.87
C THR A 159 -6.63 9.33 22.05
N LEU A 160 -6.09 8.30 22.68
CA LEU A 160 -6.52 7.72 23.95
C LEU A 160 -5.40 7.99 24.97
N VAL A 161 -5.72 8.74 26.02
CA VAL A 161 -4.85 8.84 27.19
C VAL A 161 -5.19 7.68 28.12
N PHE A 162 -4.21 6.83 28.41
CA PHE A 162 -4.36 5.70 29.31
C PHE A 162 -3.25 5.72 30.35
N HIS A 163 -3.61 6.00 31.61
CA HIS A 163 -2.66 6.40 32.66
C HIS A 163 -1.86 7.63 32.20
N ASP A 164 -0.52 7.54 32.13
CA ASP A 164 0.37 8.61 31.71
C ASP A 164 0.83 8.48 30.24
N ASN A 165 0.34 7.47 29.52
CA ASN A 165 0.72 7.19 28.15
C ASN A 165 -0.38 7.60 27.15
N GLU A 166 0.04 8.13 26.00
CA GLU A 166 -0.85 8.47 24.89
C GLU A 166 -0.76 7.40 23.80
N PHE A 167 -1.92 6.87 23.41
CA PHE A 167 -2.07 5.93 22.31
C PHE A 167 -2.90 6.57 21.21
N ASP A 168 -2.36 6.61 19.99
CA ASP A 168 -3.10 7.05 18.82
C ASP A 168 -3.73 5.86 18.10
N LEU A 169 -5.03 5.93 17.85
CA LEU A 169 -5.76 4.97 17.05
C LEU A 169 -6.12 5.59 15.71
N ILE A 170 -5.72 4.92 14.61
CA ILE A 170 -6.04 5.39 13.26
C ILE A 170 -6.33 4.21 12.33
N LEU A 171 -7.38 4.37 11.52
CA LEU A 171 -7.68 3.44 10.44
C LEU A 171 -7.04 3.98 9.15
N ARG A 172 -5.99 3.32 8.67
CA ARG A 172 -5.15 3.82 7.58
C ARG A 172 -4.82 2.73 6.55
N PRO A 173 -4.32 3.10 5.35
CA PRO A 173 -3.72 2.14 4.43
C PRO A 173 -2.61 1.32 5.10
N VAL A 174 -2.48 0.05 4.70
CA VAL A 174 -1.40 -0.82 5.23
C VAL A 174 -0.04 -0.24 4.85
N ARG A 175 0.86 -0.08 5.82
CA ARG A 175 2.22 0.40 5.59
C ARG A 175 3.22 -0.73 5.50
N TYR A 176 4.09 -0.69 4.49
CA TYR A 176 5.26 -1.55 4.36
C TYR A 176 6.52 -0.74 4.66
N TYR A 177 7.03 -0.88 5.88
CA TYR A 177 8.25 -0.20 6.32
C TYR A 177 9.50 -0.81 5.67
N THR A 178 10.52 0.02 5.50
CA THR A 178 11.83 -0.33 4.92
C THR A 178 12.97 0.04 5.87
N PRO A 179 14.08 -0.71 5.85
CA PRO A 179 15.27 -0.42 6.67
C PRO A 179 16.13 0.73 6.11
N TYR A 180 15.58 1.51 5.19
CA TYR A 180 16.20 2.67 4.55
C TYR A 180 15.13 3.73 4.36
N SER A 181 15.57 4.98 4.23
CA SER A 181 14.71 6.11 3.96
C SER A 181 14.96 6.72 2.58
N LEU A 182 13.92 7.33 2.03
CA LEU A 182 13.97 8.16 0.85
C LEU A 182 13.53 9.57 1.25
N THR A 183 14.36 10.57 0.94
CA THR A 183 14.02 11.98 1.08
C THR A 183 13.81 12.57 -0.31
N LEU A 184 12.69 13.23 -0.57
CA LEU A 184 12.51 13.96 -1.82
C LEU A 184 13.29 15.27 -1.73
N LYS A 185 14.33 15.42 -2.55
CA LYS A 185 15.11 16.66 -2.62
C LYS A 185 14.47 17.69 -3.54
N ASP A 186 13.96 17.23 -4.67
CA ASP A 186 13.43 18.08 -5.73
C ASP A 186 12.48 17.26 -6.61
N PHE A 187 11.33 17.83 -6.95
CA PHE A 187 10.41 17.33 -7.94
C PHE A 187 10.36 18.30 -9.13
N ASN A 188 10.50 17.77 -10.34
CA ASN A 188 10.42 18.58 -11.54
C ASN A 188 9.56 17.90 -12.59
N HIS A 189 8.79 18.69 -13.34
CA HIS A 189 7.98 18.21 -14.45
C HIS A 189 8.06 19.14 -15.67
N ASP A 190 8.05 18.56 -16.85
CA ASP A 190 7.89 19.26 -18.12
C ASP A 190 6.42 19.17 -18.54
N ILE A 191 5.86 20.23 -19.10
CA ILE A 191 4.54 20.24 -19.75
C ILE A 191 4.67 20.25 -21.28
N TYR A 192 3.64 19.77 -21.98
CA TYR A 192 3.58 19.99 -23.43
C TYR A 192 3.34 21.48 -23.73
N PRO A 193 4.08 22.08 -24.70
CA PRO A 193 3.91 23.48 -25.04
C PRO A 193 2.46 23.85 -25.34
N GLY A 194 1.94 24.87 -24.65
CA GLY A 194 0.56 25.35 -24.82
C GLY A 194 -0.52 24.50 -24.14
N THR A 195 -0.15 23.61 -23.21
CA THR A 195 -1.09 22.81 -22.42
C THR A 195 -0.64 22.72 -20.96
N ASP A 196 -1.54 22.33 -20.07
CA ASP A 196 -1.22 21.94 -18.68
C ASP A 196 -0.95 20.42 -18.56
N ILE A 197 -0.72 19.72 -19.67
CA ILE A 197 -0.54 18.27 -19.67
C ILE A 197 0.92 17.96 -19.35
N PRO A 198 1.22 17.22 -18.26
CA PRO A 198 2.58 16.80 -17.95
C PRO A 198 3.10 15.85 -19.01
N LYS A 199 4.27 16.18 -19.56
CA LYS A 199 5.03 15.39 -20.53
C LYS A 199 6.00 14.44 -19.83
N ASN A 200 6.77 14.97 -18.89
CA ASN A 200 7.75 14.22 -18.11
C ASN A 200 7.68 14.70 -16.67
N PHE A 201 7.94 13.81 -15.72
CA PHE A 201 8.14 14.19 -14.33
C PHE A 201 9.25 13.33 -13.74
N SER A 202 9.99 13.93 -12.82
CA SER A 202 11.19 13.39 -12.22
C SER A 202 11.26 13.76 -10.75
N SER A 203 11.92 12.92 -9.97
CA SER A 203 12.10 13.09 -8.55
C SER A 203 13.53 12.77 -8.19
N LEU A 204 14.26 13.79 -7.73
CA LEU A 204 15.57 13.61 -7.15
C LEU A 204 15.38 13.15 -5.70
N VAL A 205 15.70 11.90 -5.43
CA VAL A 205 15.58 11.33 -4.08
C VAL A 205 16.94 11.07 -3.47
N HIS A 206 17.09 11.39 -2.19
CA HIS A 206 18.22 10.97 -1.39
C HIS A 206 17.90 9.63 -0.73
N LEU A 207 18.63 8.59 -1.10
CA LEU A 207 18.57 7.28 -0.48
C LEU A 207 19.55 7.25 0.69
N ASN A 208 19.07 6.85 1.86
CA ASN A 208 19.89 6.61 3.05
C ASN A 208 19.61 5.21 3.61
N ASP A 209 20.61 4.34 3.55
CA ASP A 209 20.60 2.98 4.08
C ASP A 209 21.82 2.77 4.99
N GLN A 210 21.60 2.87 6.30
CA GLN A 210 22.67 2.76 7.29
C GLN A 210 23.26 1.35 7.36
N GLU A 211 22.44 0.30 7.17
CA GLU A 211 22.90 -1.09 7.22
C GLU A 211 23.88 -1.42 6.08
N LYS A 212 23.63 -0.88 4.87
CA LYS A 212 24.51 -1.05 3.71
C LYS A 212 25.58 0.03 3.59
N GLN A 213 25.57 1.03 4.48
CA GLN A 213 26.41 2.21 4.41
C GLN A 213 26.31 2.92 3.05
N GLU A 214 25.10 2.95 2.48
CA GLU A 214 24.83 3.56 1.18
C GLU A 214 24.03 4.85 1.38
N MET A 215 24.63 5.97 1.00
CA MET A 215 23.98 7.28 0.97
C MET A 215 24.27 7.93 -0.37
N ARG A 216 23.23 8.14 -1.19
CA ARG A 216 23.38 8.74 -2.50
C ARG A 216 22.10 9.37 -3.02
N ASP A 217 22.28 10.29 -3.95
CA ASP A 217 21.17 10.86 -4.70
C ASP A 217 20.86 9.99 -5.93
N VAL A 218 19.57 9.83 -6.22
CA VAL A 218 19.07 9.09 -7.37
C VAL A 218 17.98 9.90 -8.04
N LEU A 219 18.11 10.11 -9.34
CA LEU A 219 17.03 10.67 -10.15
C LEU A 219 16.10 9.54 -10.59
N ILE A 220 14.85 9.57 -10.15
CA ILE A 220 13.78 8.70 -10.61
C ILE A 220 12.97 9.47 -11.65
N TYR A 221 12.80 8.92 -12.84
CA TYR A 221 12.03 9.56 -13.92
C TYR A 221 11.41 8.51 -14.83
N MET A 222 10.64 8.94 -15.83
CA MET A 222 9.91 8.04 -16.71
C MET A 222 10.84 7.00 -17.37
N ASN A 223 10.45 5.72 -17.26
CA ASN A 223 11.20 4.55 -17.73
C ASN A 223 12.58 4.33 -17.06
N HIS A 224 12.94 5.13 -16.06
CA HIS A 224 14.17 4.98 -15.28
C HIS A 224 13.87 4.92 -13.78
N PRO A 225 13.34 3.76 -13.33
CA PRO A 225 12.99 3.56 -11.92
C PRO A 225 14.21 3.31 -11.05
N LEU A 226 14.10 3.65 -9.76
CA LEU A 226 15.05 3.18 -8.75
C LEU A 226 14.74 1.71 -8.42
N ARG A 227 15.71 0.83 -8.60
CA ARG A 227 15.65 -0.57 -8.12
C ARG A 227 16.53 -0.71 -6.89
N TYR A 228 15.94 -1.02 -5.75
CA TYR A 228 16.65 -1.10 -4.49
C TYR A 228 16.03 -2.14 -3.55
N ARG A 229 16.87 -2.99 -2.93
CA ARG A 229 16.47 -4.07 -2.01
C ARG A 229 15.24 -4.89 -2.48
N GLY A 230 15.23 -5.28 -3.75
CA GLY A 230 14.16 -6.09 -4.35
C GLY A 230 12.86 -5.32 -4.63
N LYS A 231 12.81 -4.02 -4.38
CA LYS A 231 11.71 -3.12 -4.74
C LYS A 231 12.09 -2.26 -5.94
N THR A 232 11.09 -1.89 -6.73
CA THR A 232 11.23 -0.97 -7.85
C THR A 232 10.30 0.21 -7.65
N TYR A 233 10.86 1.41 -7.68
CA TYR A 233 10.17 2.68 -7.49
C TYR A 233 10.01 3.36 -8.85
N TYR A 234 8.78 3.40 -9.34
CA TYR A 234 8.42 4.06 -10.57
C TYR A 234 7.78 5.40 -10.27
N GLN A 235 8.08 6.39 -11.11
CA GLN A 235 7.34 7.64 -11.09
C GLN A 235 5.90 7.39 -11.54
N ALA A 236 4.91 7.70 -10.69
CA ALA A 236 3.50 7.37 -10.97
C ALA A 236 2.61 8.60 -11.10
N SER A 237 2.72 9.56 -10.20
CA SER A 237 1.91 10.79 -10.20
C SER A 237 2.58 11.88 -9.36
N PHE A 238 1.93 13.02 -9.24
CA PHE A 238 2.37 14.17 -8.45
C PHE A 238 1.18 15.02 -8.00
N GLY A 239 1.40 15.98 -7.10
CA GLY A 239 0.35 16.86 -6.61
C GLY A 239 0.86 18.00 -5.73
N LYS A 240 -0.06 18.63 -4.99
CA LYS A 240 0.24 19.74 -4.06
C LYS A 240 1.08 20.87 -4.70
N ASN A 241 0.61 21.45 -5.80
CA ASN A 241 1.35 22.49 -6.54
C ASN A 241 2.80 22.09 -6.83
N ASP A 242 2.98 20.87 -7.34
CA ASP A 242 4.28 20.30 -7.76
C ASP A 242 5.30 20.09 -6.64
N THR A 243 4.85 19.98 -5.39
CA THR A 243 5.73 19.68 -4.24
C THR A 243 5.61 18.22 -3.77
N LEU A 244 4.63 17.47 -4.27
CA LEU A 244 4.40 16.08 -3.91
C LEU A 244 4.75 15.15 -5.07
N SER A 245 5.63 14.17 -4.83
CA SER A 245 5.87 13.06 -5.72
C SER A 245 5.15 11.80 -5.23
N ILE A 246 4.51 11.06 -6.15
CA ILE A 246 3.90 9.77 -5.87
C ILE A 246 4.67 8.70 -6.65
N LEU A 247 5.39 7.85 -5.91
CA LEU A 247 6.17 6.74 -6.43
C LEU A 247 5.40 5.42 -6.28
N GLN A 248 5.16 4.71 -7.38
CA GLN A 248 4.64 3.35 -7.33
C GLN A 248 5.78 2.40 -6.95
N VAL A 249 5.58 1.65 -5.86
CA VAL A 249 6.55 0.71 -5.30
C VAL A 249 6.08 -0.71 -5.59
N VAL A 250 6.85 -1.44 -6.39
CA VAL A 250 6.56 -2.81 -6.80
C VAL A 250 7.62 -3.75 -6.26
N GLN A 251 7.20 -4.81 -5.59
CA GLN A 251 8.04 -5.94 -5.21
C GLN A 251 7.49 -7.20 -5.89
N ASN A 252 8.22 -7.70 -6.89
CA ASN A 252 7.83 -8.90 -7.63
C ASN A 252 8.87 -10.01 -7.44
N PRO A 253 8.59 -11.06 -6.65
CA PRO A 253 9.51 -12.19 -6.49
C PRO A 253 9.66 -13.06 -7.75
N ALA A 254 8.66 -13.06 -8.64
CA ALA A 254 8.63 -13.85 -9.86
C ALA A 254 9.14 -13.08 -11.09
N TRP A 255 9.87 -11.97 -10.90
CA TRP A 255 10.34 -11.09 -11.99
C TRP A 255 11.18 -11.79 -13.06
N LEU A 256 11.82 -12.92 -12.73
CA LEU A 256 12.66 -13.67 -13.67
C LEU A 256 11.87 -14.57 -14.64
N PHE A 257 10.64 -14.96 -14.27
CA PHE A 257 9.84 -15.92 -15.04
C PHE A 257 9.55 -15.48 -16.48
N PRO A 258 9.17 -14.22 -16.75
CA PRO A 258 8.97 -13.74 -18.13
C PRO A 258 10.24 -13.89 -18.99
N TYR A 259 11.41 -13.61 -18.41
CA TYR A 259 12.69 -13.74 -19.13
C TYR A 259 13.02 -15.20 -19.43
N LEU A 260 12.83 -16.09 -18.46
CA LEU A 260 13.04 -17.53 -18.65
C LEU A 260 12.07 -18.10 -19.71
N ALA A 261 10.81 -17.67 -19.68
CA ALA A 261 9.82 -18.07 -20.67
C ALA A 261 10.22 -17.64 -22.09
N CYS A 262 10.61 -16.37 -22.27
CA CYS A 262 11.10 -15.86 -23.55
C CYS A 262 12.30 -16.65 -24.06
N PHE A 263 13.26 -16.95 -23.18
CA PHE A 263 14.43 -17.77 -23.52
C PHE A 263 14.03 -19.18 -23.98
N LEU A 264 13.14 -19.87 -23.25
CA LEU A 264 12.69 -21.22 -23.60
C LEU A 264 11.96 -21.27 -24.94
N VAL A 265 11.11 -20.26 -25.21
CA VAL A 265 10.42 -20.14 -26.51
C VAL A 265 11.43 -19.91 -27.63
N ALA A 266 12.35 -18.96 -27.46
CA ALA A 266 13.37 -18.65 -28.47
C ALA A 266 14.26 -19.88 -28.75
N ALA A 267 14.76 -20.55 -27.71
CA ALA A 267 15.56 -21.76 -27.86
C ALA A 267 14.79 -22.89 -28.56
N GLY A 268 13.49 -23.05 -28.24
CA GLY A 268 12.63 -24.03 -28.90
C GLY A 268 12.45 -23.75 -30.39
N LEU A 269 12.24 -22.49 -30.77
CA LEU A 269 12.11 -22.07 -32.17
C LEU A 269 13.43 -22.24 -32.95
N ILE A 270 14.56 -21.85 -32.34
CA ILE A 270 15.90 -22.04 -32.92
C ILE A 270 16.16 -23.53 -33.17
N PHE A 271 15.91 -24.39 -32.18
CA PHE A 271 16.10 -25.83 -32.32
C PHE A 271 15.22 -26.42 -33.44
N GLN A 272 13.95 -26.01 -33.52
CA GLN A 272 13.05 -26.44 -34.57
C GLN A 272 13.53 -26.00 -35.96
N PHE A 273 13.96 -24.74 -36.09
CA PHE A 273 14.48 -24.20 -37.34
C PHE A 273 15.76 -24.93 -37.80
N LEU A 274 16.75 -25.08 -36.92
CA LEU A 274 18.00 -25.79 -37.25
C LEU A 274 17.75 -27.25 -37.62
N SER A 275 16.85 -27.94 -36.89
CA SER A 275 16.50 -29.32 -37.19
C SER A 275 15.91 -29.47 -38.59
N TYR A 276 15.06 -28.52 -39.00
CA TYR A 276 14.49 -28.49 -40.35
C TYR A 276 15.56 -28.16 -41.41
N LEU A 277 16.42 -27.18 -41.14
CA LEU A 277 17.48 -26.74 -42.04
C LEU A 277 18.49 -27.85 -42.33
N ILE A 278 18.96 -28.56 -41.30
CA ILE A 278 19.90 -29.68 -41.44
C ILE A 278 19.26 -30.81 -42.26
N ARG A 279 17.99 -31.13 -41.99
CA ARG A 279 17.25 -32.16 -42.73
C ARG A 279 17.06 -31.79 -44.20
N PHE A 280 16.80 -30.51 -44.50
CA PHE A 280 16.68 -29.99 -45.85
C PHE A 280 18.02 -30.03 -46.61
N SER A 281 19.10 -29.55 -45.97
CA SER A 281 20.46 -29.59 -46.54
C SER A 281 20.88 -31.02 -46.88
N LYS A 282 20.63 -31.98 -45.99
CA LYS A 282 20.94 -33.40 -46.22
C LYS A 282 20.11 -34.02 -47.36
N LYS A 283 18.92 -33.50 -47.64
CA LYS A 283 18.05 -33.97 -48.75
C LYS A 283 18.50 -33.45 -50.11
N ASN A 284 19.07 -32.24 -50.18
CA ASN A 284 19.53 -31.62 -51.43
C ASN A 284 21.01 -31.91 -51.78
N SER A 285 21.75 -32.57 -50.88
CA SER A 285 23.13 -33.04 -51.12
C SER A 285 23.20 -34.48 -51.66
N ARG A 286 22.06 -35.07 -52.02
CA ARG A 286 21.92 -36.32 -52.78
C ARG A 286 21.31 -36.02 -54.12
#